data_AF-A0A7G9L011-F1
#
_entry.id   AF-A0A7G9L011-F1
#
_cell.length_a   1.000
_cell.length_b   1.000
_cell.length_c   1.000
_cell.angle_alpha   90.00
_cell.angle_beta   90.00
_cell.angle_gamma   90.00
#
_symmetry.space_group_name_H-M   'P 1'
#
loop_
_entity.id
_entity.type
_entity.pdbx_description
1 polymer ?
#
loop_
_entity_poly.entity_id
_entity_poly.type
_entity_poly.pdbx_seq_one_letter_code
_entity_poly.pdbx_strand_id
1 'polypeptide(L)' 'MDPLSIALISSTVLAAVGTAAVAGLKGWNGWLELKRIEVTHSLADGHLPPAGNRIELADLKERVRKLEAIAAGIDL' A
#
# COMPACT_ATOMS: atom_id res chain seq x y z
N MET A 1 -14.06 36.56 -39.25
CA MET A 1 -13.97 36.25 -37.81
C MET A 1 -13.41 37.48 -37.14
N ASP A 2 -14.15 38.04 -36.20
CA ASP A 2 -13.74 39.18 -35.39
C ASP A 2 -12.52 38.83 -34.52
N PRO A 3 -11.53 39.72 -34.37
CA PRO A 3 -10.29 39.43 -33.63
C PRO A 3 -10.53 39.02 -32.17
N LEU A 4 -11.58 39.57 -31.56
CA LEU A 4 -11.98 39.23 -30.20
C LEU A 4 -12.42 37.77 -30.07
N SER A 5 -13.25 37.27 -30.99
CA SER A 5 -13.66 35.87 -31.01
C SER A 5 -12.48 34.92 -31.18
N ILE A 6 -11.51 35.26 -32.03
CA ILE A 6 -10.29 34.45 -32.20
C ILE A 6 -9.53 34.37 -30.87
N ALA A 7 -9.30 35.51 -30.21
CA ALA A 7 -8.59 35.56 -28.94
C ALA A 7 -9.29 34.73 -27.84
N LEU A 8 -10.63 34.83 -27.74
CA LEU A 8 -11.43 34.09 -26.76
C LEU A 8 -11.39 32.58 -26.99
N ILE A 9 -11.50 32.13 -28.25
CA ILE A 9 -11.42 30.71 -28.59
C ILE A 9 -10.02 30.19 -28.27
N SER A 10 -8.97 30.90 -28.70
CA SER A 10 -7.58 30.51 -28.42
C SER A 10 -7.30 30.42 -26.93
N SER A 11 -7.72 31.40 -26.12
CA SER A 11 -7.51 31.37 -24.68
C SER A 11 -8.27 30.23 -23.99
N THR A 12 -9.49 29.95 -24.43
CA THR A 12 -10.32 28.88 -23.86
C THR A 12 -9.74 27.51 -24.16
N VAL A 13 -9.28 27.29 -25.40
CA VAL A 13 -8.63 26.04 -25.80
C VAL A 13 -7.35 25.82 -25.00
N LEU A 14 -6.50 26.86 -24.85
CA LEU A 14 -5.29 26.76 -24.05
C LEU A 14 -5.59 26.46 -22.57
N ALA A 15 -6.59 27.13 -21.99
CA ALA A 15 -6.99 26.90 -20.62
C ALA A 15 -7.53 25.47 -20.42
N ALA A 16 -8.35 24.98 -21.35
CA ALA A 16 -8.89 23.63 -21.29
C ALA A 16 -7.79 22.56 -21.36
N VAL A 17 -6.86 22.69 -22.31
CA VAL A 17 -5.73 21.76 -22.47
C VAL A 17 -4.81 21.81 -21.24
N GLY A 18 -4.47 23.01 -20.76
CA GLY A 18 -3.65 23.18 -19.56
C GLY A 18 -4.29 22.55 -18.33
N THR A 19 -5.60 22.74 -18.15
CA THR A 19 -6.35 22.16 -17.03
C THR A 19 -6.40 20.63 -17.12
N ALA A 20 -6.65 20.09 -18.31
CA ALA A 20 -6.67 18.64 -18.54
C ALA A 20 -5.30 18.00 -18.25
N ALA A 21 -4.20 18.64 -18.68
CA ALA A 21 -2.85 18.18 -18.39
C ALA A 21 -2.55 18.18 -16.89
N VAL A 22 -2.89 19.25 -16.17
CA VAL A 22 -2.70 19.34 -14.72
C VAL A 22 -3.55 18.32 -13.97
N ALA A 23 -4.82 18.15 -14.35
CA ALA A 23 -5.70 17.15 -13.76
C ALA A 23 -5.18 15.74 -13.98
N GLY A 24 -4.72 15.41 -15.19
CA GLY A 24 -4.10 14.13 -15.52
C GLY A 24 -2.84 13.87 -14.72
N LEU A 25 -1.94 14.86 -14.62
CA LEU A 25 -0.71 14.74 -13.83
C LEU A 25 -1.01 14.55 -12.35
N LYS A 26 -1.97 15.29 -11.79
CA LYS A 26 -2.36 15.16 -10.38
C LYS A 26 -3.02 13.80 -10.10
N GLY A 27 -3.88 13.34 -11.00
CA GLY A 27 -4.48 12.00 -10.92
C GLY A 27 -3.44 10.89 -10.97
N TRP A 28 -2.48 11.00 -11.89
CA TRP A 28 -1.37 10.04 -12.01
C TRP A 28 -0.51 9.98 -10.74
N ASN A 29 -0.12 11.14 -10.19
CA ASN A 29 0.64 11.19 -8.95
C ASN A 29 -0.14 10.59 -7.76
N GLY A 30 -1.45 10.88 -7.66
CA GLY A 30 -2.30 10.28 -6.63
C GLY A 30 -2.40 8.76 -6.76
N TRP A 31 -2.49 8.24 -8.00
CA TRP A 31 -2.49 6.81 -8.26
C TRP A 31 -1.15 6.15 -7.91
N LEU A 32 -0.02 6.78 -8.24
CA LEU A 32 1.30 6.28 -7.86
C LEU A 32 1.50 6.21 -6.35
N GLU A 33 0.97 7.18 -5.61
CA GLU A 33 1.04 7.18 -4.15
C GLU A 33 0.21 6.03 -3.55
N LEU A 34 -1.01 5.80 -4.06
CA LEU A 34 -1.80 4.63 -3.69
C LEU A 34 -1.06 3.32 -3.98
N LYS A 35 -0.43 3.20 -5.15
CA LYS A 35 0.38 2.02 -5.49
C LYS A 35 1.60 1.85 -4.60
N ARG A 36 2.26 2.94 -4.20
CA ARG A 36 3.39 2.89 -3.25
C ARG A 36 2.94 2.34 -1.90
N ILE A 37 1.78 2.76 -1.40
CA ILE A 37 1.21 2.26 -0.15
C ILE A 37 0.87 0.77 -0.29
N GLU A 38 0.24 0.35 -1.40
CA GLU A 38 -0.10 -1.05 -1.67
C GLU A 38 1.13 -1.97 -1.67
N VAL A 39 2.21 -1.54 -2.32
CA VAL A 39 3.49 -2.28 -2.33
C VAL A 39 4.11 -2.31 -0.94
N THR A 40 4.12 -1.19 -0.22
CA THR A 40 4.70 -1.12 1.13
C THR A 40 3.93 -2.02 2.09
N HIS A 41 2.60 -2.05 2.01
CA HIS A 41 1.75 -2.93 2.80
C HIS A 41 1.99 -4.40 2.45
N SER A 42 2.04 -4.74 1.17
CA SER A 42 2.34 -6.10 0.71
C SER A 42 3.72 -6.59 1.17
N LEU A 43 4.72 -5.71 1.21
CA LEU A 43 6.03 -6.01 1.77
C LEU A 43 5.99 -6.14 3.30
N ALA A 44 5.23 -5.31 4.01
CA ALA A 44 5.08 -5.42 5.46
C ALA A 44 4.41 -6.74 5.86
N ASP A 45 3.36 -7.17 5.14
CA ASP A 45 2.70 -8.46 5.34
C ASP A 45 3.60 -9.65 5.01
N GLY A 46 4.53 -9.49 4.06
CA GLY A 46 5.52 -10.52 3.73
C GLY A 46 6.67 -10.64 4.76
N HIS A 47 6.95 -9.60 5.54
CA HIS A 47 8.03 -9.58 6.53
C HIS A 47 7.55 -9.82 7.98
N LEU A 48 6.26 -9.65 8.26
CA LEU A 48 5.68 -10.12 9.51
C LEU A 48 5.21 -11.56 9.34
N PRO A 49 5.60 -12.51 10.22
CA PRO A 49 4.88 -13.78 10.30
C PRO A 49 3.39 -13.45 10.46
N PRO A 50 2.50 -14.03 9.64
CA PRO A 50 1.06 -13.79 9.74
C PRO A 50 0.64 -13.88 11.20
N ALA A 51 -0.24 -13.00 11.67
CA ALA A 51 -0.60 -12.95 13.10
C ALA A 51 -1.03 -14.33 13.66
N GLY A 52 -1.62 -15.19 12.83
CA GLY A 52 -1.91 -16.60 13.17
C GLY A 52 -0.66 -17.46 13.42
N ASN A 53 0.41 -17.27 12.66
CA ASN A 53 1.66 -18.01 12.80
C ASN A 53 2.40 -17.67 14.11
N ARG A 54 2.15 -16.51 14.73
CA ARG A 54 2.73 -16.15 16.04
C ARG A 54 2.08 -16.91 17.19
N ILE A 55 0.77 -17.14 17.13
CA ILE A 55 0.02 -17.91 18.12
C ILE A 55 0.41 -19.38 18.03
N GLU A 56 0.48 -19.90 16.80
CA GLU A 56 0.89 -21.28 16.56
C GLU A 56 2.34 -21.53 17.00
N LEU A 57 3.27 -20.62 16.71
CA LEU A 57 4.67 -20.76 17.16
C LEU A 57 4.79 -20.72 18.69
N ALA A 58 3.98 -19.92 19.38
CA ALA A 58 3.95 -19.89 20.84
C ALA A 58 3.41 -21.20 21.43
N ASP A 59 2.31 -21.73 20.88
CA ASP A 59 1.74 -23.02 21.29
C ASP A 59 2.72 -24.18 21.01
N LEU A 60 3.38 -24.18 19.85
CA LEU A 60 4.44 -25.14 19.51
C LEU A 60 5.61 -25.07 20.50
N LYS A 61 6.10 -23.88 20.87
CA LYS A 61 7.18 -23.73 21.88
C LYS A 61 6.74 -24.24 23.24
N GLU A 62 5.49 -24.01 23.64
CA GLU A 62 4.97 -24.51 24.92
C GLU A 62 4.79 -26.03 24.92
N ARG A 63 4.33 -26.61 23.81
CA ARG A 63 4.26 -28.07 23.63
C ARG A 63 5.65 -28.71 23.67
N VAL A 64 6.65 -28.11 23.02
CA VAL A 64 8.04 -28.58 23.10
C VAL A 64 8.54 -28.54 24.55
N ARG A 65 8.31 -27.45 25.28
CA ARG A 65 8.70 -27.35 26.71
C ARG A 65 8.04 -28.43 27.56
N LYS A 66 6.76 -28.74 27.31
CA LYS A 66 6.06 -29.84 28.00
C LYS A 66 6.66 -31.21 27.66
N LEU A 67 6.98 -31.46 26.40
CA LEU A 67 7.63 -32.72 25.98
C LEU A 67 9.03 -32.86 26.56
N GLU A 68 9.80 -31.77 26.63
CA GLU A 68 11.12 -31.77 27.26
C GLU A 68 11.04 -32.01 28.77
N ALA A 69 10.06 -31.44 29.48
CA ALA A 69 9.85 -31.70 30.90
C ALA A 69 9.52 -33.18 31.18
N ILE A 70 8.67 -33.79 30.34
CA ILE A 70 8.36 -35.23 30.41
C ILE A 70 9.63 -36.06 30.17
N ALA A 71 10.41 -35.72 29.14
CA ALA A 71 11.65 -36.41 28.81
C ALA A 71 12.72 -36.28 29.91
N ALA A 72 12.76 -35.14 30.59
CA ALA A 72 13.68 -34.87 31.68
C ALA A 72 13.21 -35.46 33.04
N GLY A 73 11.98 -35.99 33.12
CA GLY A 73 11.40 -36.51 34.36
C GLY A 73 11.13 -35.43 35.41
N ILE A 74 11.02 -34.17 34.98
CA ILE A 74 10.79 -33.02 35.86
C ILE A 74 9.29 -32.73 35.80
N ASP A 75 8.55 -33.13 36.85
CA ASP A 75 7.16 -32.73 37.01
C ASP A 75 7.14 -31.22 37.33
N LEU A 76 6.42 -30.44 36.52
CA LEU A 76 6.31 -28.98 36.67
C LEU A 76 5.16 -28.62 37.61
#